data_AF-A0A8D7ANJ0-F1
#
_entry.id   AF-A0A8D7ANJ0-F1
#
_cell.length_a   1.000
_cell.length_b   1.000
_cell.length_c   1.000
_cell.angle_alpha   90.00
_cell.angle_beta   90.00
_cell.angle_gamma   90.00
#
_symmetry.space_group_name_H-M   'P 1'
#
loop_
_entity.id
_entity.type
_entity.pdbx_description
1 polymer ?
#
loop_
_entity_poly.entity_id
_entity_poly.type
_entity_poly.pdbx_seq_one_letter_code
_entity_poly.pdbx_strand_id
1 'polypeptide(L)'
;RNLSSWKGVLPYRCLQMQAKVVKEGPWGANAGNAFDTGRVDRFTKVKIYHGDVIYGLELTFVVGGKPQPPMLIGTKKRASQEITLDEDEHFISISGYFKQMLGNDIFITQLTLTTDESRNVSAGNETGNPFSLALEEGGRIVGFCGLVGQPTVAVGAIAVYCSLADS
;
A
#
# COMPACT_ATOMS: atom_id res chain seq x y z
N ARG A 1 -35.97 14.23 -51.66
CA ARG A 1 -36.34 13.23 -50.63
C ARG A 1 -35.07 12.54 -50.18
N ASN A 2 -34.86 12.58 -48.87
CA ASN A 2 -33.90 11.85 -48.04
C ASN A 2 -32.42 12.29 -47.97
N LEU A 3 -32.10 12.69 -46.73
CA LEU A 3 -30.82 12.82 -46.07
C LEU A 3 -30.23 11.44 -45.71
N SER A 4 -28.98 11.46 -45.25
CA SER A 4 -28.26 10.43 -44.47
C SER A 4 -27.67 9.28 -45.31
N SER A 5 -26.46 8.78 -45.08
CA SER A 5 -25.69 8.74 -43.82
C SER A 5 -24.21 8.51 -44.11
N TRP A 6 -23.35 9.13 -43.30
CA TRP A 6 -21.89 8.99 -43.30
C TRP A 6 -21.43 7.70 -42.60
N LYS A 7 -20.29 7.18 -43.08
CA LYS A 7 -19.23 6.42 -42.38
C LYS A 7 -19.64 5.60 -41.14
N GLY A 8 -19.81 4.30 -41.33
CA GLY A 8 -19.72 3.33 -40.23
C GLY A 8 -18.28 3.09 -39.81
N VAL A 9 -17.73 3.94 -38.94
CA VAL A 9 -16.62 3.55 -38.07
C VAL A 9 -17.26 2.76 -36.94
N LEU A 10 -16.93 1.46 -36.87
CA LEU A 10 -17.30 0.61 -35.74
C LEU A 10 -16.84 1.30 -34.45
N PRO A 11 -17.67 1.34 -33.40
CA PRO A 11 -17.30 2.03 -32.18
C PRO A 11 -16.05 1.35 -31.65
N TYR A 12 -15.03 2.16 -31.42
CA TYR A 12 -13.84 1.82 -30.66
C TYR A 12 -14.29 0.99 -29.48
N ARG A 13 -14.03 -0.32 -29.58
CA ARG A 13 -14.14 -1.25 -28.49
C ARG A 13 -13.27 -0.60 -27.42
N CYS A 14 -13.92 -0.03 -26.42
CA CYS A 14 -13.29 0.41 -25.19
C CYS A 14 -12.64 -0.86 -24.63
N LEU A 15 -11.41 -1.12 -25.07
CA LEU A 15 -10.50 -1.94 -24.31
C LEU A 15 -10.41 -1.18 -23.00
N GLN A 16 -11.16 -1.65 -22.00
CA GLN A 16 -10.77 -1.43 -20.63
C GLN A 16 -9.35 -1.98 -20.53
N MET A 17 -8.36 -1.12 -20.76
CA MET A 17 -6.97 -1.40 -20.45
C MET A 17 -6.95 -1.58 -18.95
N GLN A 18 -7.07 -2.82 -18.51
CA GLN A 18 -6.90 -3.13 -17.10
C GLN A 18 -5.43 -2.89 -16.80
N ALA A 19 -5.13 -1.73 -16.20
CA ALA A 19 -3.80 -1.43 -15.70
C ALA A 19 -3.26 -2.67 -14.97
N LYS A 20 -2.09 -3.15 -15.39
CA LYS A 20 -1.50 -4.37 -14.86
C LYS A 20 -1.18 -4.15 -13.38
N VAL A 21 -1.79 -4.97 -12.53
CA VAL A 21 -1.51 -4.98 -11.09
C VAL A 21 -0.53 -6.11 -10.78
N VAL A 22 0.61 -5.77 -10.19
CA VAL A 22 1.61 -6.72 -9.69
C VAL A 22 1.65 -6.69 -8.17
N LYS A 23 2.13 -7.77 -7.55
CA LYS A 23 2.35 -7.84 -6.10
C LYS A 23 3.84 -7.90 -5.83
N GLU A 24 4.33 -7.01 -4.99
CA GLU A 24 5.73 -6.97 -4.56
C GLU A 24 5.84 -7.31 -3.06
N GLY A 25 6.84 -8.12 -2.71
CA GLY A 25 7.00 -8.72 -1.38
C GLY A 25 6.35 -10.11 -1.24
N PRO A 26 6.00 -10.55 -0.01
CA PRO A 26 6.14 -9.81 1.25
C PRO A 26 7.57 -9.76 1.76
N TRP A 27 7.91 -8.67 2.44
CA TRP A 27 9.11 -8.53 3.24
C TRP A 27 8.76 -8.78 4.71
N GLY A 28 9.59 -9.56 5.42
CA GLY A 28 9.38 -9.90 6.83
C GLY A 28 9.08 -11.37 7.06
N ALA A 29 8.18 -11.64 8.01
CA ALA A 29 7.81 -12.99 8.46
C ALA A 29 7.20 -13.87 7.36
N ASN A 30 7.30 -15.18 7.54
CA ASN A 30 6.68 -16.19 6.68
C ASN A 30 5.39 -16.81 7.27
N ALA A 31 5.03 -16.46 8.51
CA ALA A 31 3.85 -16.97 9.20
C ALA A 31 3.19 -15.89 10.05
N GLY A 32 1.87 -15.98 10.20
CA GLY A 32 1.05 -15.01 10.95
C GLY A 32 -0.37 -14.95 10.42
N ASN A 33 -1.15 -14.01 10.95
CA ASN A 33 -2.51 -13.76 10.49
C ASN A 33 -2.50 -12.80 9.31
N ALA A 34 -3.06 -13.21 8.18
CA ALA A 34 -3.06 -12.40 6.97
C ALA A 34 -3.97 -11.16 7.07
N PHE A 35 -3.53 -10.07 6.44
CA PHE A 35 -4.37 -8.91 6.13
C PHE A 35 -4.23 -8.58 4.64
N ASP A 36 -5.29 -8.00 4.06
CA ASP A 36 -5.32 -7.61 2.66
C ASP A 36 -6.33 -6.46 2.46
N THR A 37 -5.89 -5.33 1.90
CA THR A 37 -6.77 -4.21 1.51
C THR A 37 -7.58 -4.51 0.24
N GLY A 38 -7.14 -5.49 -0.55
CA GLY A 38 -7.44 -5.59 -1.97
C GLY A 38 -6.87 -4.42 -2.76
N ARG A 39 -7.33 -4.28 -4.01
CA ARG A 39 -7.07 -3.09 -4.82
C ARG A 39 -8.00 -1.96 -4.38
N VAL A 40 -7.44 -0.78 -4.12
CA VAL A 40 -8.18 0.45 -3.80
C VAL A 40 -8.04 1.48 -4.92
N ASP A 41 -8.95 2.45 -4.96
CA ASP A 41 -8.90 3.54 -5.94
C ASP A 41 -7.81 4.56 -5.55
N ARG A 42 -7.84 5.01 -4.29
CA ARG A 42 -6.77 5.81 -3.67
C ARG A 42 -6.76 5.66 -2.15
N PHE A 43 -5.60 5.89 -1.56
CA PHE A 43 -5.45 6.13 -0.12
C PHE A 43 -5.71 7.59 0.19
N THR A 44 -6.41 7.87 1.29
CA THR A 44 -6.68 9.25 1.75
C THR A 44 -5.92 9.56 3.03
N LYS A 45 -5.67 8.55 3.87
CA LYS A 45 -4.89 8.70 5.09
C LYS A 45 -4.18 7.40 5.43
N VAL A 46 -2.93 7.51 5.85
CA VAL A 46 -2.17 6.41 6.44
C VAL A 46 -1.63 6.86 7.77
N LYS A 47 -1.81 6.01 8.79
CA LYS A 47 -1.25 6.19 10.12
C LYS A 47 -0.45 4.97 10.51
N ILE A 48 0.80 5.17 10.90
CA ILE A 48 1.74 4.12 11.29
C ILE A 48 1.95 4.18 12.79
N TYR A 49 1.56 3.12 13.51
CA TYR A 49 1.76 2.96 14.94
C TYR A 49 3.08 2.22 15.21
N HIS A 50 3.96 2.81 16.02
CA HIS A 50 5.34 2.33 16.16
C HIS A 50 5.94 2.47 17.56
N GLY A 51 6.95 1.65 17.81
CA GLY A 51 7.88 1.75 18.94
C GLY A 51 9.20 1.09 18.57
N ASP A 52 9.50 -0.03 19.23
CA ASP A 52 10.58 -0.95 18.86
C ASP A 52 10.30 -1.69 17.54
N VAL A 53 9.02 -1.92 17.25
CA VAL A 53 8.49 -2.48 15.99
C VAL A 53 7.34 -1.62 15.46
N ILE A 54 6.88 -1.90 14.23
CA ILE A 54 5.63 -1.38 13.70
C ILE A 54 4.48 -2.19 14.28
N TYR A 55 3.75 -1.60 15.22
CA TYR A 55 2.62 -2.24 15.90
C TYR A 55 1.38 -2.31 15.03
N GLY A 56 1.18 -1.36 14.14
CA GLY A 56 0.00 -1.35 13.30
C GLY A 56 -0.02 -0.26 12.24
N LEU A 57 -0.97 -0.43 11.32
CA LEU A 57 -1.31 0.54 10.29
C LEU A 57 -2.80 0.81 10.37
N GLU A 58 -3.20 2.08 10.28
CA GLU A 58 -4.59 2.45 10.07
C GLU A 58 -4.70 3.15 8.71
N LEU A 59 -5.43 2.50 7.81
CA LEU A 59 -5.54 2.89 6.41
C LEU A 59 -6.95 3.39 6.14
N THR A 60 -7.07 4.58 5.57
CA THR A 60 -8.32 5.11 5.03
C THR A 60 -8.17 5.26 3.52
N PHE A 61 -9.16 4.78 2.78
CA PHE A 61 -9.10 4.68 1.32
C PHE A 61 -10.49 4.72 0.69
N VAL A 62 -10.52 4.87 -0.63
CA VAL A 62 -11.71 4.95 -1.46
C VAL A 62 -11.78 3.70 -2.34
N VAL A 63 -12.97 3.12 -2.49
CA VAL A 63 -13.26 2.00 -3.40
C VAL A 63 -14.58 2.28 -4.14
N GLY A 64 -14.57 2.19 -5.46
CA GLY A 64 -15.71 2.54 -6.30
C GLY A 64 -16.18 3.99 -6.10
N GLY A 65 -15.24 4.91 -5.87
CA GLY A 65 -15.53 6.32 -5.57
C GLY A 65 -16.17 6.57 -4.20
N LYS A 66 -16.26 5.56 -3.32
CA LYS A 66 -16.85 5.70 -1.98
C LYS A 66 -15.80 5.55 -0.88
N PRO A 67 -15.73 6.50 0.08
CA PRO A 67 -14.88 6.37 1.26
C PRO A 67 -15.21 5.11 2.05
N GLN A 68 -14.18 4.37 2.44
CA GLN A 68 -14.31 3.20 3.31
C GLN A 68 -14.04 3.58 4.77
N PRO A 69 -14.64 2.88 5.75
CA PRO A 69 -14.24 2.99 7.14
C PRO A 69 -12.74 2.70 7.31
N PRO A 70 -12.04 3.35 8.27
CA PRO A 70 -10.63 3.08 8.52
C PRO A 70 -10.39 1.60 8.82
N MET A 71 -9.45 0.99 8.10
CA MET A 71 -9.01 -0.38 8.34
C MET A 71 -7.80 -0.39 9.26
N LEU A 72 -7.96 -0.99 10.44
CA LEU A 72 -6.87 -1.20 11.39
C LEU A 72 -6.20 -2.56 11.16
N ILE A 73 -4.89 -2.53 10.93
CA ILE A 73 -3.99 -3.68 10.90
C ILE A 73 -3.13 -3.65 12.16
N GLY A 74 -3.00 -4.77 12.86
CA GLY A 74 -2.21 -4.84 14.10
C GLY A 74 -2.88 -4.10 15.26
N THR A 75 -2.14 -3.24 15.96
CA THR A 75 -2.62 -2.54 17.17
C THR A 75 -2.26 -1.05 17.22
N LYS A 76 -3.12 -0.26 17.89
CA LYS A 76 -2.91 1.18 18.15
C LYS A 76 -2.01 1.43 19.37
N LYS A 77 -0.80 0.84 19.39
CA LYS A 77 0.12 0.94 20.53
C LYS A 77 1.17 2.04 20.31
N ARG A 78 1.60 2.64 21.43
CA ARG A 78 2.72 3.60 21.54
C ARG A 78 2.51 4.89 20.73
N ALA A 79 3.48 5.27 19.90
CA ALA A 79 3.47 6.50 19.13
C ALA A 79 2.91 6.27 17.73
N SER A 80 2.56 7.34 17.03
CA SER A 80 2.11 7.25 15.65
C SER A 80 2.58 8.42 14.80
N GLN A 81 2.88 8.14 13.54
CA GLN A 81 3.07 9.14 12.49
C GLN A 81 1.96 8.98 11.45
N GLU A 82 1.53 10.07 10.84
CA GLU A 82 0.45 10.03 9.85
C GLU A 82 0.68 10.97 8.69
N ILE A 83 0.06 10.65 7.55
CA ILE A 83 -0.03 11.49 6.37
C ILE A 83 -1.44 11.41 5.81
N THR A 84 -1.97 12.56 5.39
CA THR A 84 -3.23 12.69 4.65
C THR A 84 -2.90 13.08 3.22
N LEU A 85 -3.45 12.36 2.24
CA LEU A 85 -3.12 12.54 0.84
C LEU A 85 -4.15 13.46 0.16
N ASP A 86 -3.66 14.29 -0.76
CA ASP A 86 -4.52 15.05 -1.65
C ASP A 86 -5.25 14.13 -2.66
N GLU A 87 -6.16 14.68 -3.47
CA GLU A 87 -7.01 13.85 -4.34
C GLU A 87 -6.23 13.09 -5.41
N ASP A 88 -5.20 13.72 -5.96
CA ASP A 88 -4.34 13.18 -7.02
C ASP A 88 -2.98 12.71 -6.53
N GLU A 89 -2.76 12.67 -5.20
CA GLU A 89 -1.50 12.22 -4.59
C GLU A 89 -1.51 10.71 -4.38
N HIS A 90 -0.40 10.04 -4.73
CA HIS A 90 -0.27 8.59 -4.66
C HIS A 90 1.04 8.14 -4.05
N PHE A 91 1.02 7.03 -3.31
CA PHE A 91 2.25 6.39 -2.89
C PHE A 91 2.96 5.72 -4.07
N ILE A 92 4.22 6.07 -4.30
CA ILE A 92 5.06 5.53 -5.38
C ILE A 92 6.22 4.70 -4.85
N SER A 93 6.47 4.73 -3.54
CA SER A 93 7.58 4.03 -2.94
C SER A 93 7.25 3.56 -1.52
N ILE A 94 7.81 2.40 -1.19
CA ILE A 94 7.81 1.80 0.14
C ILE A 94 9.22 1.35 0.46
N SER A 95 9.69 1.66 1.66
CA SER A 95 10.94 1.11 2.19
C SER A 95 10.82 0.85 3.68
N GLY A 96 11.73 0.06 4.21
CA GLY A 96 11.71 -0.24 5.63
C GLY A 96 12.78 -1.22 6.05
N TYR A 97 12.63 -1.66 7.29
CA TYR A 97 13.49 -2.66 7.91
C TYR A 97 12.64 -3.70 8.62
N PHE A 98 13.14 -4.93 8.67
CA PHE A 98 12.57 -6.00 9.49
C PHE A 98 13.67 -6.82 10.15
N LYS A 99 13.38 -7.36 11.32
CA LYS A 99 14.32 -8.21 12.04
C LYS A 99 13.62 -9.28 12.85
N GLN A 100 14.37 -10.33 13.17
CA GLN A 100 14.02 -11.27 14.20
C GLN A 100 14.11 -10.59 15.58
N MET A 101 13.03 -10.67 16.35
CA MET A 101 12.96 -10.20 17.73
C MET A 101 13.24 -11.37 18.69
N LEU A 102 13.04 -11.16 20.01
CA LEU A 102 13.18 -12.23 21.01
C LEU A 102 12.38 -13.48 20.60
N GLY A 103 13.06 -14.62 20.47
CA GLY A 103 12.48 -15.85 19.93
C GLY A 103 12.71 -15.98 18.43
N ASN A 104 11.70 -16.49 17.70
CA ASN A 104 11.75 -16.71 16.24
C ASN A 104 10.82 -15.78 15.46
N ASP A 105 10.21 -14.80 16.13
CA ASP A 105 9.25 -13.89 15.50
C ASP A 105 9.97 -12.78 14.74
N ILE A 106 9.58 -12.56 13.48
CA ILE A 106 10.10 -11.49 12.63
C ILE A 106 9.05 -10.38 12.56
N PHE A 107 9.49 -9.14 12.77
CA PHE A 107 8.61 -7.96 12.69
C PHE A 107 9.24 -6.85 11.85
N ILE A 108 8.39 -6.06 11.21
CA ILE A 108 8.78 -4.78 10.60
C ILE A 108 9.18 -3.84 11.73
N THR A 109 10.37 -3.25 11.65
CA THR A 109 10.88 -2.32 12.66
C THR A 109 10.78 -0.88 12.21
N GLN A 110 10.80 -0.62 10.91
CA GLN A 110 10.67 0.71 10.31
C GLN A 110 9.93 0.61 8.99
N LEU A 111 9.12 1.62 8.69
CA LEU A 111 8.39 1.74 7.45
C LEU A 111 8.35 3.20 7.00
N THR A 112 8.73 3.44 5.75
CA THR A 112 8.60 4.70 5.03
C THR A 112 7.69 4.49 3.83
N LEU A 113 6.75 5.40 3.62
CA LEU A 113 5.95 5.50 2.41
C LEU A 113 6.16 6.89 1.81
N THR A 114 6.46 6.95 0.52
CA THR A 114 6.74 8.20 -0.19
C THR A 114 5.76 8.38 -1.35
N THR A 115 5.29 9.61 -1.53
CA THR A 115 4.34 10.00 -2.58
C THR A 115 5.03 10.61 -3.79
N ASP A 116 4.30 10.67 -4.91
CA ASP A 116 4.67 11.39 -6.14
C ASP A 116 4.92 12.89 -5.90
N GLU A 117 4.24 13.48 -4.92
CA GLU A 117 4.46 14.86 -4.47
C GLU A 117 5.70 15.04 -3.56
N SER A 118 6.60 14.05 -3.51
CA SER A 118 7.81 14.05 -2.67
C SER A 118 7.55 14.18 -1.15
N ARG A 119 6.31 13.93 -0.72
CA ARG A 119 5.94 13.87 0.71
C ARG A 119 6.13 12.44 1.20
N ASN A 120 6.34 12.26 2.50
CA ASN A 120 6.48 10.93 3.07
C ASN A 120 5.94 10.85 4.49
N VAL A 121 5.62 9.63 4.91
CA VAL A 121 5.44 9.25 6.31
C VAL A 121 6.46 8.17 6.63
N SER A 122 7.24 8.38 7.70
CA SER A 122 8.23 7.42 8.17
C SER A 122 8.12 7.23 9.67
N ALA A 123 8.20 5.98 10.13
CA ALA A 123 8.09 5.62 11.53
C ALA A 123 8.89 4.35 11.85
N GLY A 124 9.36 4.24 13.10
CA GLY A 124 10.08 3.08 13.60
C GLY A 124 11.61 3.24 13.63
N ASN A 125 12.33 2.12 13.76
CA ASN A 125 13.78 2.07 13.90
C ASN A 125 14.44 1.29 12.76
N GLU A 126 15.42 1.91 12.09
CA GLU A 126 16.19 1.33 10.99
C GLU A 126 17.16 0.24 11.49
N THR A 127 16.61 -0.93 11.85
CA THR A 127 17.37 -2.03 12.44
C THR A 127 17.00 -3.37 11.80
N GLY A 128 17.98 -4.14 11.35
CA GLY A 128 17.77 -5.44 10.71
C GLY A 128 18.02 -5.40 9.21
N ASN A 129 17.25 -6.20 8.48
CA ASN A 129 17.35 -6.32 7.04
C ASN A 129 16.54 -5.22 6.36
N PRO A 130 17.13 -4.42 5.47
CA PRO A 130 16.41 -3.42 4.71
C PRO A 130 15.56 -4.06 3.61
N PHE A 131 14.49 -3.37 3.23
CA PHE A 131 13.76 -3.60 1.99
C PHE A 131 13.37 -2.27 1.36
N SER A 132 13.23 -2.25 0.04
CA SER A 132 12.72 -1.09 -0.67
C SER A 132 12.11 -1.48 -2.01
N LEU A 133 11.15 -0.67 -2.44
CA LEU A 133 10.56 -0.67 -3.76
C LEU A 133 10.26 0.78 -4.13
N ALA A 134 10.72 1.21 -5.29
CA ALA A 134 10.32 2.47 -5.92
C ALA A 134 9.74 2.14 -7.30
N LEU A 135 8.55 2.67 -7.59
CA LEU A 135 7.89 2.48 -8.87
C LEU A 135 8.42 3.48 -9.90
N GLU A 136 8.47 3.06 -11.16
CA GLU A 136 8.74 3.94 -12.29
C GLU A 136 7.61 4.95 -12.49
N GLU A 137 7.86 5.97 -13.32
CA GLU A 137 6.90 7.04 -13.61
C GLU A 137 5.55 6.48 -14.08
N GLY A 138 4.46 7.01 -13.51
CA GLY A 138 3.09 6.53 -13.75
C GLY A 138 2.70 5.26 -12.97
N GLY A 139 3.63 4.63 -12.25
CA GLY A 139 3.34 3.55 -11.31
C GLY A 139 2.84 4.06 -9.97
N ARG A 140 1.92 3.33 -9.33
CA ARG A 140 1.43 3.66 -7.97
C ARG A 140 1.07 2.43 -7.14
N ILE A 141 1.20 2.55 -5.82
CA ILE A 141 0.75 1.56 -4.84
C ILE A 141 -0.77 1.68 -4.68
N VAL A 142 -1.48 0.60 -4.98
CA VAL A 142 -2.95 0.50 -5.00
C VAL A 142 -3.48 -0.50 -3.98
N GLY A 143 -2.64 -0.94 -3.04
CA GLY A 143 -3.07 -1.87 -2.00
C GLY A 143 -1.91 -2.33 -1.12
N PHE A 144 -2.24 -2.80 0.08
CA PHE A 144 -1.32 -3.41 1.03
C PHE A 144 -1.85 -4.79 1.43
N CYS A 145 -0.96 -5.76 1.54
CA CYS A 145 -1.25 -7.03 2.16
C CYS A 145 -0.05 -7.49 3.00
N GLY A 146 -0.23 -8.52 3.82
CA GLY A 146 0.87 -8.99 4.65
C GLY A 146 0.40 -9.84 5.81
N LEU A 147 1.20 -9.88 6.87
CA LEU A 147 0.99 -10.72 8.05
C LEU A 147 1.10 -9.88 9.32
N VAL A 148 0.20 -10.12 10.26
CA VAL A 148 0.31 -9.69 11.66
C VAL A 148 0.82 -10.87 12.48
N GLY A 149 1.93 -10.66 13.17
CA GLY A 149 2.57 -11.66 14.03
C GLY A 149 2.04 -11.63 15.47
N GLN A 150 2.02 -12.79 16.11
CA GLN A 150 1.82 -12.97 17.55
C GLN A 150 3.19 -13.12 18.25
N PRO A 151 3.31 -12.92 19.59
CA PRO A 151 2.27 -12.53 20.55
C PRO A 151 2.07 -11.01 20.67
N THR A 152 2.97 -10.20 20.11
CA THR A 152 2.97 -8.74 20.26
C THR A 152 1.80 -8.05 19.55
N VAL A 153 1.21 -8.74 18.55
CA VAL A 153 0.21 -8.21 17.61
C VAL A 153 0.77 -6.99 16.88
N ALA A 154 1.81 -7.24 16.09
CA ALA A 154 2.57 -6.26 15.33
C ALA A 154 2.71 -6.72 13.86
N VAL A 155 3.08 -5.80 12.96
CA VAL A 155 3.23 -6.10 11.54
C VAL A 155 4.44 -7.02 11.37
N GLY A 156 4.18 -8.27 11.02
CA GLY A 156 5.18 -9.32 10.83
C GLY A 156 5.76 -9.29 9.42
N ALA A 157 4.90 -9.08 8.43
CA ALA A 157 5.30 -8.96 7.03
C ALA A 157 4.43 -7.96 6.28
N ILE A 158 4.99 -7.32 5.24
CA ILE A 158 4.27 -6.36 4.40
C ILE A 158 4.60 -6.57 2.92
N ALA A 159 3.59 -6.44 2.08
CA ALA A 159 3.63 -6.48 0.63
C ALA A 159 2.70 -5.38 0.08
N VAL A 160 2.92 -5.01 -1.17
CA VAL A 160 2.11 -3.99 -1.85
C VAL A 160 1.57 -4.50 -3.18
N TYR A 161 0.37 -4.05 -3.53
CA TYR A 161 -0.14 -4.16 -4.89
C TYR A 161 0.22 -2.89 -5.65
N CYS A 162 0.83 -3.04 -6.82
CA CYS A 162 1.32 -1.94 -7.64
C CYS A 162 0.60 -1.93 -8.97
N SER A 163 -0.02 -0.81 -9.33
CA SER A 163 -0.47 -0.54 -10.69
C SER A 163 0.72 0.02 -11.45
N LEU A 164 1.11 -0.64 -12.54
CA LEU A 164 2.19 -0.17 -13.42
C LEU A 164 1.62 0.76 -14.50
N ALA A 165 2.44 1.67 -15.00
CA ALA A 165 2.11 2.45 -16.19
C ALA A 165 1.99 1.51 -17.40
N ASP A 166 1.06 1.81 -18.31
CA ASP A 166 0.98 1.12 -19.59
C ASP A 166 2.16 1.58 -20.46
N SER A 167 3.13 0.69 -20.68
CA SER A 167 4.29 0.90 -21.57
C SER A 167 3.91 0.99 -23.04
#